data_AF-A0A9P6H084-F1
#
_entry.id   AF-A0A9P6H084-F1
#
_cell.length_a   1.000
_cell.length_b   1.000
_cell.length_c   1.000
_cell.angle_alpha   90.00
_cell.angle_beta   90.00
_cell.angle_gamma   90.00
#
_symmetry.space_group_name_H-M   'P 1'
#
loop_
_entity.id
_entity.type
_entity.pdbx_description
1 polymer ?
#
loop_
_entity_poly.entity_id
_entity_poly.type
_entity_poly.pdbx_seq_one_letter_code
_entity_poly.pdbx_strand_id
1 'polypeptide(L)'
;MNEVEELDLKDIHPVTLPEVKYLLESIKQRATLDNRSSSYKIYKQTLLYIEKFSRISEKSIADDFRSSLFGLGCTEFEISVIGSLFPQSTEEAKVLIPSLSNKDNNTVGKIVDLVLKYS
;
A
#
# COMPACT_ATOMS: atom_id res chain seq x y z
N MET A 1 -26.74 -0.77 -19.47
CA MET A 1 -25.37 -0.27 -19.65
C MET A 1 -25.13 0.58 -18.43
N ASN A 2 -24.49 0.02 -17.39
CA ASN A 2 -24.28 0.77 -16.15
C ASN A 2 -23.19 1.81 -16.42
N GLU A 3 -23.53 3.08 -16.30
CA GLU A 3 -22.56 4.16 -16.22
C GLU A 3 -21.62 3.81 -15.07
N VAL A 4 -20.35 3.58 -15.39
CA VAL A 4 -19.30 3.56 -14.39
C VAL A 4 -19.22 5.00 -13.90
N GLU A 5 -19.81 5.31 -12.75
CA GLU A 5 -19.58 6.59 -12.07
C GLU A 5 -18.08 6.78 -11.97
N GLU A 6 -17.58 7.82 -12.62
CA GLU A 6 -16.19 8.21 -12.58
C GLU A 6 -15.90 8.61 -11.12
N LEU A 7 -15.32 7.69 -10.36
CA LEU A 7 -14.93 7.90 -8.97
C LEU A 7 -14.04 9.14 -8.92
N ASP A 8 -14.50 10.20 -8.25
CA ASP A 8 -13.70 11.40 -8.03
C ASP A 8 -12.59 11.07 -7.03
N LEU A 9 -11.40 10.75 -7.56
CA LEU A 9 -10.25 10.31 -6.76
C LEU A 9 -9.52 11.48 -6.07
N LYS A 10 -9.98 12.73 -6.21
CA LYS A 10 -9.26 13.93 -5.76
C LYS A 10 -9.04 13.99 -4.24
N ASP A 11 -9.93 13.40 -3.45
CA ASP A 11 -9.87 13.42 -1.99
C ASP A 11 -9.62 12.03 -1.37
N ILE A 12 -9.09 11.09 -2.15
CA ILE A 12 -8.82 9.74 -1.67
C ILE A 12 -7.44 9.66 -1.03
N HIS A 13 -7.38 9.02 0.13
CA HIS A 13 -6.14 8.62 0.77
C HIS A 13 -5.82 7.16 0.41
N PRO A 14 -4.91 6.91 -0.54
CA PRO A 14 -4.55 5.55 -0.92
C PRO A 14 -3.69 4.91 0.18
N VAL A 15 -3.95 3.63 0.42
CA VAL A 15 -3.34 2.83 1.48
C VAL A 15 -2.44 1.74 0.90
N THR A 16 -1.33 1.47 1.59
CA THR A 16 -0.39 0.38 1.31
C THR A 16 -0.90 -0.94 1.88
N LEU A 17 -0.35 -2.08 1.43
CA LEU A 17 -0.72 -3.39 2.02
C LEU A 17 -0.48 -3.48 3.54
N PRO A 18 0.65 -2.99 4.09
CA PRO A 18 0.84 -2.90 5.53
C PRO A 18 -0.25 -2.08 6.25
N GLU A 19 -0.71 -1.00 5.63
CA GLU A 19 -1.74 -0.15 6.23
C GLU A 19 -3.11 -0.82 6.25
N VAL A 20 -3.45 -1.54 5.17
CA VAL A 20 -4.68 -2.33 5.12
C VAL A 20 -4.71 -3.35 6.25
N LYS A 21 -3.57 -3.93 6.65
CA LYS A 21 -3.52 -4.92 7.74
C LYS A 21 -4.12 -4.39 9.03
N TYR A 22 -3.66 -3.25 9.53
CA TYR A 22 -4.19 -2.70 10.78
C TYR A 22 -5.61 -2.13 10.62
N LEU A 23 -5.98 -1.67 9.41
CA LEU A 23 -7.36 -1.27 9.12
C LEU A 23 -8.30 -2.48 9.23
N LEU A 24 -7.90 -3.64 8.71
CA LEU A 24 -8.65 -4.89 8.87
C LEU A 24 -8.72 -5.34 10.35
N GLU A 25 -7.66 -5.13 11.13
CA GLU A 25 -7.69 -5.42 12.57
C GLU A 25 -8.72 -4.55 13.30
N SER A 26 -8.82 -3.26 12.95
CA SER A 26 -9.77 -2.32 13.57
C SER A 26 -11.24 -2.68 13.33
N ILE A 27 -11.54 -3.36 12.22
CA ILE A 27 -12.91 -3.76 11.86
C ILE A 27 -13.20 -5.23 12.17
N LYS A 28 -12.22 -6.00 12.63
CA LYS A 28 -12.30 -7.46 12.83
C LYS A 28 -13.56 -7.87 13.58
N GLN A 29 -13.80 -7.29 14.76
CA GLN A 29 -14.94 -7.65 15.60
C GLN A 29 -16.27 -7.51 14.85
N ARG A 30 -16.47 -6.39 14.13
CA ARG A 30 -17.69 -6.13 13.35
C ARG A 30 -17.80 -7.04 12.13
N ALA A 31 -16.68 -7.25 11.42
CA ALA A 31 -16.63 -8.08 10.22
C ALA A 31 -16.87 -9.57 10.51
N THR A 32 -16.60 -10.03 11.74
CA THR A 32 -16.76 -11.43 12.16
C THR A 32 -18.06 -11.72 12.91
N LEU A 33 -18.97 -10.76 13.07
CA LEU A 33 -20.24 -10.95 13.77
C LEU A 33 -21.14 -12.01 13.11
N ASP A 34 -21.21 -12.00 11.78
CA ASP A 34 -21.92 -13.01 10.99
C ASP A 34 -20.97 -13.67 9.99
N ASN A 35 -20.52 -14.87 10.32
CA ASN A 35 -19.59 -15.66 9.51
C ASN A 35 -20.19 -16.22 8.20
N ARG A 36 -21.49 -16.02 7.95
CA ARG A 36 -22.14 -16.37 6.68
C ARG A 36 -22.32 -15.19 5.74
N SER A 37 -22.18 -13.96 6.26
CA SER A 37 -22.33 -12.72 5.48
C SER A 37 -21.31 -12.63 4.34
N SER A 38 -21.68 -11.93 3.27
CA SER A 38 -20.76 -11.58 2.18
C SER A 38 -19.60 -10.72 2.68
N SER A 39 -19.86 -9.80 3.60
CA SER A 39 -18.85 -8.95 4.26
C SER A 39 -17.78 -9.77 4.97
N TYR A 40 -18.15 -10.84 5.69
CA TYR A 40 -17.18 -11.75 6.31
C TYR A 40 -16.33 -12.49 5.27
N LYS A 41 -16.92 -12.95 4.17
CA LYS A 41 -16.17 -13.61 3.09
C LYS A 41 -15.15 -12.67 2.46
N ILE A 42 -15.56 -11.42 2.16
CA ILE A 42 -14.67 -10.39 1.62
C ILE A 42 -13.54 -10.11 2.62
N TYR A 43 -13.89 -9.82 3.88
CA TYR A 43 -12.92 -9.60 4.95
C TYR A 43 -11.88 -10.72 5.04
N LYS A 44 -12.33 -11.98 5.05
CA LYS A 44 -11.44 -13.15 5.15
C LYS A 44 -10.50 -13.26 3.94
N GLN A 45 -11.01 -13.07 2.73
CA GLN A 45 -10.17 -13.13 1.52
C GLN A 45 -9.18 -11.96 1.47
N THR A 46 -9.60 -10.76 1.84
CA THR A 46 -8.72 -9.59 1.92
C THR A 46 -7.64 -9.79 2.98
N LEU A 47 -8.00 -10.30 4.17
CA LEU A 47 -7.02 -10.62 5.21
C LEU A 47 -5.99 -11.65 4.74
N LEU A 48 -6.42 -12.73 4.10
CA LEU A 48 -5.51 -13.74 3.54
C LEU A 48 -4.55 -13.16 2.50
N TYR A 49 -5.03 -12.25 1.66
CA TYR A 49 -4.19 -11.55 0.69
C TYR A 49 -3.14 -10.67 1.40
N ILE A 50 -3.57 -9.89 2.40
CA ILE A 50 -2.67 -9.02 3.15
C ILE A 50 -1.63 -9.81 3.95
N GLU A 51 -2.03 -10.89 4.63
CA GLU A 51 -1.10 -11.77 5.36
C GLU A 51 -0.06 -12.42 4.43
N LYS A 52 -0.40 -12.67 3.17
CA LYS A 52 0.50 -13.26 2.18
C LYS A 52 1.47 -12.27 1.55
N PHE A 53 1.03 -11.04 1.29
CA PHE A 53 1.78 -10.08 0.46
C PHE A 53 2.31 -8.86 1.22
N SER A 54 1.81 -8.57 2.41
CA SER A 54 2.39 -7.50 3.23
C SER A 54 3.75 -7.94 3.78
N ARG A 55 4.80 -7.18 3.47
CA ARG A 55 6.15 -7.41 4.04
C ARG A 55 6.32 -6.79 5.43
N ILE A 56 5.56 -5.74 5.73
CA ILE A 56 5.59 -5.06 7.02
C ILE A 56 4.40 -5.54 7.86
N SER A 57 4.67 -5.95 9.09
CA SER A 57 3.68 -6.54 9.99
C SER A 57 3.25 -5.60 11.11
N GLU A 58 4.11 -4.67 11.53
CA GLU A 58 3.88 -3.75 12.64
C GLU A 58 3.42 -2.37 12.17
N LYS A 59 2.44 -1.79 12.88
CA LYS A 59 1.87 -0.48 12.54
C LYS A 59 2.89 0.66 12.64
N SER A 60 3.70 0.69 13.70
CA SER A 60 4.76 1.69 13.88
C SER A 60 5.73 1.70 12.69
N ILE A 61 6.12 0.51 12.24
CA ILE A 61 7.02 0.34 11.10
C ILE A 61 6.35 0.81 9.80
N ALA A 62 5.05 0.54 9.61
CA ALA A 62 4.30 1.03 8.45
C ALA A 62 4.16 2.57 8.45
N ASP A 63 3.86 3.17 9.60
CA ASP A 63 3.76 4.62 9.78
C ASP A 63 5.11 5.31 9.49
N ASP A 64 6.22 4.74 9.98
CA ASP A 64 7.58 5.21 9.73
C ASP A 64 7.97 5.06 8.25
N PHE A 65 7.60 3.94 7.62
CA PHE A 65 7.83 3.68 6.20
C PHE A 65 7.12 4.71 5.32
N ARG A 66 5.84 4.99 5.60
CA ARG A 66 5.07 6.03 4.89
C ARG A 66 5.71 7.39 5.02
N SER A 67 6.02 7.78 6.26
CA SER A 67 6.63 9.09 6.58
C SER A 67 7.99 9.26 5.91
N SER A 68 8.78 8.19 5.84
CA SER A 68 10.08 8.19 5.18
C SER A 68 9.97 8.37 3.67
N LEU A 69 9.03 7.69 3.01
CA LEU A 69 8.78 7.87 1.58
C LEU A 69 8.25 9.28 1.27
N PHE A 70 7.36 9.81 2.11
CA PHE A 70 6.90 11.19 1.99
C PHE A 70 8.05 12.20 2.10
N GLY A 71 8.98 11.98 3.04
CA GLY A 71 10.20 12.79 3.18
C GLY A 71 11.15 12.73 1.97
N LEU A 72 11.07 11.67 1.15
CA LEU A 72 11.78 11.55 -0.12
C LEU A 72 11.03 12.20 -1.31
N GLY A 73 9.90 12.87 -1.04
CA GLY A 73 9.11 13.57 -2.05
C GLY A 73 8.23 12.64 -2.89
N CYS A 74 7.87 11.46 -2.39
CA CYS A 74 6.87 10.60 -3.02
C CYS A 74 5.47 11.16 -2.80
N THR A 75 4.62 11.10 -3.84
CA THR A 75 3.18 11.39 -3.71
C THR A 75 2.46 10.28 -2.95
N GLU A 76 1.28 10.56 -2.40
CA GLU A 76 0.44 9.56 -1.72
C GLU A 76 0.19 8.32 -2.59
N PHE A 77 -0.03 8.52 -3.89
CA PHE A 77 -0.18 7.44 -4.85
C PHE A 77 1.11 6.63 -5.01
N GLU A 78 2.25 7.28 -5.23
CA GLU A 78 3.55 6.59 -5.32
C GLU A 78 3.83 5.77 -4.06
N ILE A 79 3.55 6.33 -2.87
CA ILE A 79 3.71 5.64 -1.59
C ILE A 79 2.86 4.37 -1.54
N SER A 80 1.58 4.46 -1.90
CA SER A 80 0.66 3.30 -1.90
C SER A 80 1.13 2.17 -2.80
N VAL A 81 1.66 2.51 -3.98
CA VAL A 81 2.15 1.52 -4.96
C VAL A 81 3.49 0.95 -4.53
N ILE A 82 4.43 1.77 -4.05
CA ILE A 82 5.71 1.31 -3.50
C ILE A 82 5.49 0.34 -2.34
N GLY A 83 4.63 0.70 -1.38
CA GLY A 83 4.29 -0.15 -0.22
C GLY A 83 3.41 -1.35 -0.54
N SER A 84 3.07 -1.57 -1.82
CA SER A 84 2.33 -2.75 -2.29
C SER A 84 3.17 -3.65 -3.18
N LEU A 85 4.10 -3.08 -3.95
CA LEU A 85 4.93 -3.82 -4.90
C LEU A 85 6.32 -4.17 -4.35
N PHE A 86 6.87 -3.34 -3.44
CA PHE A 86 8.20 -3.52 -2.87
C PHE A 86 9.29 -3.76 -3.93
N PRO A 87 9.55 -2.78 -4.83
CA PRO A 87 10.56 -2.93 -5.88
C PRO A 87 11.97 -3.16 -5.30
N GLN A 88 12.77 -3.95 -6.00
CA GLN A 88 14.10 -4.43 -5.58
C GLN A 88 15.26 -3.71 -6.29
N SER A 89 14.97 -2.95 -7.35
CA SER A 89 15.96 -2.14 -8.05
C SER A 89 15.37 -0.83 -8.55
N THR A 90 16.24 0.12 -8.90
CA THR A 90 15.86 1.41 -9.50
C THR A 90 15.13 1.22 -10.84
N GLU A 91 15.57 0.25 -11.64
CA GLU A 91 14.97 -0.10 -12.91
C GLU A 91 13.57 -0.65 -12.72
N GLU A 92 13.40 -1.61 -11.79
CA GLU A 92 12.09 -2.19 -11.48
C GLU A 92 11.13 -1.12 -10.95
N ALA A 93 11.59 -0.26 -10.03
CA ALA A 93 10.79 0.82 -9.49
C ALA A 93 10.25 1.76 -10.58
N LYS A 94 11.08 2.15 -11.55
CA LYS A 94 10.67 3.03 -12.65
C LYS A 94 9.76 2.35 -13.67
N VAL A 95 9.96 1.06 -13.92
CA VAL A 95 9.10 0.28 -14.83
C VAL A 95 7.72 0.06 -14.22
N LEU A 96 7.65 -0.29 -12.94
CA LEU A 96 6.38 -0.53 -12.24
C LEU A 96 5.65 0.77 -11.89
N ILE A 97 6.39 1.85 -11.64
CA ILE A 97 5.86 3.14 -11.20
C ILE A 97 6.42 4.25 -12.10
N PRO A 98 5.83 4.45 -13.30
CA PRO A 98 6.39 5.36 -14.31
C PRO A 98 6.59 6.81 -13.84
N SER A 99 5.78 7.29 -12.89
CA SER A 99 5.91 8.64 -12.32
C SER A 99 7.25 8.87 -11.61
N LEU A 100 7.91 7.81 -11.11
CA LEU A 100 9.25 7.89 -10.52
C LEU A 100 10.32 8.23 -11.56
N SER A 101 10.06 8.06 -12.85
CA SER A 101 10.99 8.45 -13.92
C SER A 101 11.22 9.96 -13.98
N ASN A 102 10.31 10.76 -13.41
CA ASN A 102 10.45 12.21 -13.29
C ASN A 102 11.39 12.64 -12.14
N LYS A 103 11.77 11.72 -11.25
CA LYS A 103 12.71 11.97 -10.15
C LYS A 103 14.13 11.59 -10.58
N ASP A 104 15.13 12.25 -9.97
CA ASP A 104 16.53 11.93 -10.24
C ASP A 104 16.92 10.53 -9.74
N ASN A 105 17.92 9.92 -10.39
CA ASN A 105 18.34 8.54 -10.07
C ASN A 105 18.79 8.36 -8.62
N ASN A 106 19.36 9.40 -7.99
CA ASN A 106 19.82 9.31 -6.60
C ASN A 106 18.63 9.29 -5.63
N THR A 107 17.58 10.08 -5.88
CA THR A 107 16.32 10.01 -5.12
C THR A 107 15.65 8.65 -5.27
N VAL A 108 15.55 8.11 -6.49
CA VAL A 108 14.97 6.77 -6.72
C VAL A 108 15.82 5.67 -6.06
N GLY A 109 17.15 5.80 -6.06
CA GLY A 109 18.05 4.92 -5.32
C GLY A 109 17.73 4.89 -3.83
N LYS A 110 17.61 6.06 -3.19
CA LYS A 110 17.23 6.16 -1.77
C LYS A 110 15.85 5.57 -1.46
N ILE A 111 14.89 5.70 -2.37
CA ILE A 111 13.57 5.08 -2.24
C ILE A 111 13.71 3.55 -2.21
N VAL A 112 14.49 2.98 -3.13
CA VAL A 112 14.71 1.52 -3.18
C VAL A 112 15.50 1.04 -1.96
N ASP A 113 16.55 1.75 -1.55
CA ASP A 113 17.31 1.43 -0.33
C ASP A 113 16.42 1.42 0.91
N LEU A 114 15.49 2.38 0.99
CA LEU A 114 14.47 2.40 2.03
C LEU A 114 13.57 1.16 1.94
N VAL A 115 13.01 0.84 0.77
CA VAL A 115 12.17 -0.35 0.59
C VAL A 115 12.90 -1.63 1.03
N LEU A 116 14.17 -1.78 0.65
CA LEU A 116 15.00 -2.94 0.99
C LEU A 116 15.27 -3.07 2.50
N LYS A 117 15.33 -1.94 3.22
CA LYS A 117 15.47 -1.93 4.69
C LYS A 117 14.24 -2.52 5.40
N TYR A 118 13.05 -2.39 4.82
CA TYR A 118 11.78 -2.80 5.42
C TYR A 118 11.23 -4.12 4.83
N SER A 119 11.95 -4.74 3.90
CA SER A 119 11.54 -5.96 3.19
C SER A 119 12.17 -7.25 3.70
#